data_AF-A0A2N2USQ9-F1
#
_entry.id   AF-A0A2N2USQ9-F1
#
_cell.length_a   1.000
_cell.length_b   1.000
_cell.length_c   1.000
_cell.angle_alpha   90.00
_cell.angle_beta   90.00
_cell.angle_gamma   90.00
#
_symmetry.space_group_name_H-M   'P 1'
#
loop_
_entity.id
_entity.type
_entity.pdbx_description
1 polymer ?
#
loop_
_entity_poly.entity_id
_entity_poly.type
_entity_poly.pdbx_seq_one_letter_code
_entity_poly.pdbx_strand_id
1 'polypeptide(L)'
;MGGSIAVVVADKDYEASVGADSTLTGSALSISAINRKIDAGPDFSFGSLDDLDAFADSLADLATGKLLGNSNYYVEAIGGAGGSGVAVQGSFGVMVFSDKLTAAVGNNTTVNVGTGAASLSSSADFVAKALSGALSASTSSAAVGVSATVIVSEGETVSRLGQNARITSAGSFSNTASAKQDIRSYAASASAASSAGVSGVAGVITSENTVEALMQRGARVTISGAGAVSLGATNDFDVFALAAGVGVGGTAGIGAAATVVVVNNTTRAALGDGTSTANRAEINASGPISITAVATEDGDLFSVAGAAGGTAGVGAGAGIYVFNTTTEALIGDYAKV
;
A
#
# COMPACT_ATOMS: atom_id res chain seq x y z
N MET A 1 2.57 -5.15 -35.28
CA MET A 1 3.09 -5.02 -33.90
C MET A 1 2.29 -3.93 -33.21
N GLY A 2 2.06 -4.06 -31.91
CA GLY A 2 1.34 -3.07 -31.11
C GLY A 2 1.99 -2.90 -29.73
N GLY A 3 1.71 -1.79 -29.06
CA GLY A 3 2.21 -1.49 -27.73
C GLY A 3 1.22 -0.65 -26.95
N SER A 4 1.07 -0.92 -25.66
CA SER A 4 0.27 -0.13 -24.73
C SER A 4 1.10 0.16 -23.49
N ILE A 5 1.15 1.43 -23.08
CA ILE A 5 1.88 1.86 -21.88
C ILE A 5 1.00 2.87 -21.16
N ALA A 6 0.81 2.65 -19.86
CA ALA A 6 0.18 3.60 -18.98
C ALA A 6 1.07 3.80 -17.75
N VAL A 7 1.23 5.07 -17.37
CA VAL A 7 2.07 5.47 -16.24
C VAL A 7 1.27 6.42 -15.36
N VAL A 8 1.24 6.13 -14.07
CA VAL A 8 0.76 7.06 -13.04
C VAL A 8 1.90 7.34 -12.08
N VAL A 9 2.14 8.64 -11.86
CA VAL A 9 3.02 9.14 -10.81
C VAL A 9 2.21 10.10 -9.95
N ALA A 10 2.19 9.89 -8.64
CA ALA A 10 1.46 10.75 -7.71
C ALA A 10 2.26 10.96 -6.43
N ASP A 11 2.25 12.19 -5.92
CA ASP A 11 2.83 12.54 -4.63
C ASP A 11 1.79 13.38 -3.88
N LYS A 12 1.36 12.93 -2.70
CA LYS A 12 0.32 13.59 -1.92
C LYS A 12 0.80 13.82 -0.50
N ASP A 13 0.65 15.07 -0.06
CA ASP A 13 0.97 15.51 1.29
C ASP A 13 -0.29 16.06 1.97
N TYR A 14 -0.58 15.54 3.16
CA TYR A 14 -1.69 15.92 4.01
C TYR A 14 -1.15 16.36 5.37
N GLU A 15 -1.06 17.67 5.58
CA GLU A 15 -0.61 18.23 6.86
C GLU A 15 -1.78 18.89 7.61
N ALA A 16 -1.93 18.51 8.88
CA ALA A 16 -2.71 19.26 9.86
C ALA A 16 -1.82 19.51 11.07
N SER A 17 -1.58 20.77 11.42
CA SER A 17 -0.70 21.08 12.54
C SER A 17 -1.07 22.34 13.31
N VAL A 18 -0.69 22.35 14.58
CA VAL A 18 -0.46 23.58 15.34
C VAL A 18 1.04 23.89 15.24
N GLY A 19 1.39 25.11 14.88
CA GLY A 19 2.78 25.54 14.72
C GLY A 19 3.63 25.41 16.01
N ALA A 20 4.92 25.64 15.87
CA ALA A 20 5.87 25.66 16.98
C ALA A 20 5.73 26.94 17.83
N ASP A 21 6.32 26.92 19.03
CA ASP A 21 6.46 28.06 19.95
C ASP A 21 5.15 28.80 20.23
N SER A 22 4.03 28.05 20.18
CA SER A 22 2.68 28.61 20.27
C SER A 22 2.07 28.36 21.64
N THR A 23 1.11 29.21 22.03
CA THR A 23 0.26 28.98 23.21
C THR A 23 -1.20 28.98 22.79
N LEU A 24 -1.90 27.87 22.99
CA LEU A 24 -3.31 27.71 22.65
C LEU A 24 -4.13 27.50 23.91
N THR A 25 -5.28 28.18 23.99
CA THR A 25 -6.28 27.99 25.03
C THR A 25 -7.63 27.71 24.39
N GLY A 26 -8.31 26.64 24.80
CA GLY A 26 -9.62 26.28 24.24
C GLY A 26 -10.39 25.32 25.15
N SER A 27 -11.55 24.86 24.70
CA SER A 27 -12.33 23.82 25.37
C SER A 27 -12.03 22.42 24.86
N ALA A 28 -11.33 22.28 23.72
CA ALA A 28 -10.85 21.04 23.13
C ALA A 28 -9.79 21.35 22.05
N LEU A 29 -9.02 20.34 21.64
CA LEU A 29 -8.14 20.38 20.48
C LEU A 29 -8.37 19.12 19.64
N SER A 30 -8.55 19.29 18.32
CA SER A 30 -8.56 18.19 17.36
C SER A 30 -7.72 18.55 16.15
N ILE A 31 -6.72 17.73 15.84
CA ILE A 31 -5.85 17.86 14.67
C ILE A 31 -5.94 16.54 13.90
N SER A 32 -6.37 16.61 12.63
CA SER A 32 -6.54 15.40 11.84
C SER A 32 -6.08 15.56 10.40
N ALA A 33 -5.16 14.70 9.98
CA ALA A 33 -4.76 14.50 8.58
C ALA A 33 -5.40 13.19 8.09
N ILE A 34 -6.14 13.26 6.98
CA ILE A 34 -6.96 12.13 6.51
C ILE A 34 -6.80 11.97 5.00
N ASN A 35 -6.38 10.78 4.57
CA ASN A 35 -6.59 10.26 3.22
C ASN A 35 -7.67 9.18 3.29
N ARG A 36 -8.71 9.30 2.45
CA ARG A 36 -9.87 8.40 2.47
C ARG A 36 -9.80 7.44 1.31
N LYS A 37 -10.22 6.20 1.57
CA LYS A 37 -10.39 5.18 0.54
C LYS A 37 -11.37 5.66 -0.52
N ILE A 38 -10.92 5.63 -1.75
CA ILE A 38 -11.75 5.69 -2.94
C ILE A 38 -11.77 4.27 -3.45
N ASP A 39 -12.95 3.65 -3.43
CA ASP A 39 -13.12 2.28 -3.91
C ASP A 39 -14.51 2.17 -4.53
N ALA A 40 -14.52 2.10 -5.84
CA ALA A 40 -15.68 1.66 -6.60
C ALA A 40 -15.25 0.54 -7.55
N GLY A 41 -16.17 -0.39 -7.79
CA GLY A 41 -15.88 -1.67 -8.44
C GLY A 41 -15.50 -1.59 -9.93
N PRO A 42 -15.25 -2.75 -10.56
CA PRO A 42 -15.26 -4.08 -9.96
C PRO A 42 -13.92 -4.47 -9.29
N ASP A 43 -14.00 -5.39 -8.33
CA ASP A 43 -12.86 -6.17 -7.86
C ASP A 43 -12.76 -7.43 -8.72
N PHE A 44 -11.59 -7.68 -9.30
CA PHE A 44 -11.31 -8.95 -9.96
C PHE A 44 -11.09 -10.00 -8.87
N SER A 45 -12.02 -10.94 -8.74
CA SER A 45 -11.90 -12.08 -7.83
C SER A 45 -11.51 -13.31 -8.63
N PHE A 46 -10.35 -13.87 -8.30
CA PHE A 46 -9.90 -15.16 -8.81
C PHE A 46 -10.29 -16.22 -7.76
N GLY A 47 -11.60 -16.50 -7.66
CA GLY A 47 -12.18 -17.23 -6.52
C GLY A 47 -11.66 -18.67 -6.32
N SER A 48 -11.24 -19.36 -7.38
CA SER A 48 -10.53 -20.65 -7.29
C SER A 48 -9.71 -20.92 -8.55
N LEU A 49 -8.42 -21.20 -8.39
CA LEU A 49 -7.52 -21.64 -9.47
C LEU A 49 -7.60 -23.16 -9.72
N ASP A 50 -8.54 -23.85 -9.10
CA ASP A 50 -8.73 -25.31 -9.22
C ASP A 50 -9.25 -25.73 -10.60
N ASP A 51 -9.80 -24.77 -11.35
CA ASP A 51 -10.29 -24.98 -12.71
C ASP A 51 -9.56 -24.04 -13.69
N LEU A 52 -8.75 -24.62 -14.57
CA LEU A 52 -7.99 -23.89 -15.58
C LEU A 52 -8.90 -23.18 -16.58
N ASP A 53 -10.12 -23.68 -16.80
CA ASP A 53 -11.12 -23.04 -17.65
C ASP A 53 -11.68 -21.79 -16.96
N ALA A 54 -11.92 -21.85 -15.64
CA ALA A 54 -12.33 -20.67 -14.86
C ALA A 54 -11.25 -19.58 -14.82
N PHE A 55 -9.97 -19.96 -14.82
CA PHE A 55 -8.85 -19.02 -14.94
C PHE A 55 -8.78 -18.39 -16.33
N ALA A 56 -8.99 -19.17 -17.40
CA ALA A 56 -9.03 -18.67 -18.77
C ALA A 56 -10.21 -17.72 -19.01
N ASP A 57 -11.39 -18.03 -18.46
CA ASP A 57 -12.57 -17.16 -18.48
C ASP A 57 -12.31 -15.87 -17.69
N SER A 58 -11.65 -15.95 -16.53
CA SER A 58 -11.26 -14.77 -15.75
C SER A 58 -10.26 -13.87 -16.49
N LEU A 59 -9.37 -14.47 -17.29
CA LEU A 59 -8.46 -13.74 -18.17
C LEU A 59 -9.20 -13.06 -19.34
N ALA A 60 -10.25 -13.69 -19.87
CA ALA A 60 -11.12 -13.10 -20.89
C ALA A 60 -11.98 -11.96 -20.32
N ASP A 61 -12.46 -12.10 -19.08
CA ASP A 61 -13.13 -11.04 -18.33
C ASP A 61 -12.18 -9.86 -18.04
N LEU A 62 -10.90 -10.11 -17.77
CA LEU A 62 -9.89 -9.07 -17.62
C LEU A 62 -9.66 -8.27 -18.92
N ALA A 63 -9.81 -8.93 -20.07
CA ALA A 63 -9.66 -8.32 -21.39
C ALA A 63 -10.92 -7.58 -21.89
N THR A 64 -12.09 -7.85 -21.31
CA THR A 64 -13.39 -7.33 -21.78
C THR A 64 -14.14 -6.51 -20.72
N GLY A 65 -13.72 -6.58 -19.47
CA GLY A 65 -14.28 -5.86 -18.34
C GLY A 65 -14.12 -4.35 -18.46
N LYS A 66 -15.17 -3.62 -18.13
CA LYS A 66 -15.17 -2.15 -18.13
C LYS A 66 -14.31 -1.64 -16.97
N LEU A 67 -13.16 -1.09 -17.31
CA LEU A 67 -12.09 -0.64 -16.41
C LEU A 67 -12.19 0.88 -16.11
N LEU A 68 -13.35 1.33 -15.62
CA LEU A 68 -13.45 2.72 -15.16
C LEU A 68 -12.77 2.84 -13.79
N GLY A 69 -11.58 3.47 -13.81
CA GLY A 69 -10.71 3.70 -12.66
C GLY A 69 -11.42 4.38 -11.49
N ASN A 70 -11.47 3.67 -10.38
CA ASN A 70 -12.31 3.98 -9.23
C ASN A 70 -11.56 3.71 -7.90
N SER A 71 -10.23 3.79 -7.92
CA SER A 71 -9.38 3.64 -6.74
C SER A 71 -8.56 4.91 -6.49
N ASN A 72 -7.92 5.03 -5.32
CA ASN A 72 -7.03 6.16 -5.00
C ASN A 72 -5.90 6.28 -6.04
N TYR A 73 -5.40 5.13 -6.50
CA TYR A 73 -4.43 4.99 -7.57
C TYR A 73 -4.87 3.93 -8.56
N TYR A 74 -4.82 4.25 -9.84
CA TYR A 74 -5.29 3.37 -10.90
C TYR A 74 -4.44 3.49 -12.16
N VAL A 75 -3.94 2.38 -12.69
CA VAL A 75 -3.27 2.36 -14.00
C VAL A 75 -3.71 1.14 -14.81
N GLU A 76 -3.90 1.33 -16.10
CA GLU A 76 -4.35 0.28 -17.01
C GLU A 76 -3.67 0.42 -18.37
N ALA A 77 -3.02 -0.65 -18.82
CA ALA A 77 -2.48 -0.75 -20.17
C ALA A 77 -2.89 -2.08 -20.80
N ILE A 78 -3.81 -2.05 -21.77
CA ILE A 78 -4.20 -3.23 -22.55
C ILE A 78 -3.94 -2.96 -24.03
N GLY A 79 -3.53 -3.97 -24.77
CA GLY A 79 -3.39 -3.89 -26.22
C GLY A 79 -3.53 -5.22 -26.92
N GLY A 80 -3.70 -5.18 -28.24
CA GLY A 80 -3.80 -6.36 -29.09
C GLY A 80 -2.96 -6.24 -30.36
N ALA A 81 -2.40 -7.34 -30.84
CA ALA A 81 -1.78 -7.41 -32.15
C ALA A 81 -2.25 -8.66 -32.91
N GLY A 82 -2.70 -8.47 -34.16
CA GLY A 82 -3.12 -9.55 -35.04
C GLY A 82 -2.49 -9.43 -36.43
N GLY A 83 -2.24 -10.55 -37.12
CA GLY A 83 -1.76 -10.51 -38.50
C GLY A 83 -1.51 -11.87 -39.14
N SER A 84 -1.27 -11.87 -40.45
CA SER A 84 -0.90 -13.08 -41.19
C SER A 84 0.57 -13.48 -40.99
N GLY A 85 1.47 -12.51 -40.76
CA GLY A 85 2.88 -12.73 -40.44
C GLY A 85 3.12 -12.85 -38.93
N VAL A 86 4.19 -12.24 -38.43
CA VAL A 86 4.47 -12.21 -36.98
C VAL A 86 3.59 -11.17 -36.28
N ALA A 87 2.95 -11.56 -35.19
CA ALA A 87 2.23 -10.66 -34.29
C ALA A 87 3.04 -10.44 -33.01
N VAL A 88 3.21 -9.19 -32.60
CA VAL A 88 3.90 -8.82 -31.36
C VAL A 88 3.10 -7.76 -30.63
N GLN A 89 2.83 -7.99 -29.35
CA GLN A 89 2.17 -7.06 -28.45
C GLN A 89 3.04 -6.89 -27.19
N GLY A 90 3.29 -5.64 -26.78
CA GLY A 90 3.74 -5.30 -25.43
C GLY A 90 2.72 -4.47 -24.63
N SER A 91 2.54 -4.74 -23.34
CA SER A 91 1.65 -3.98 -22.45
C SER A 91 2.28 -3.69 -21.09
N PHE A 92 2.38 -2.42 -20.70
CA PHE A 92 3.11 -2.03 -19.49
C PHE A 92 2.31 -1.03 -18.64
N GLY A 93 1.95 -1.45 -17.43
CA GLY A 93 1.34 -0.58 -16.42
C GLY A 93 2.38 -0.22 -15.36
N VAL A 94 2.67 1.06 -15.19
CA VAL A 94 3.60 1.54 -14.16
C VAL A 94 2.88 2.51 -13.22
N MET A 95 2.97 2.24 -11.93
CA MET A 95 2.37 3.06 -10.89
C MET A 95 3.42 3.38 -9.84
N VAL A 96 3.68 4.67 -9.62
CA VAL A 96 4.59 5.16 -8.59
C VAL A 96 3.82 6.16 -7.74
N PHE A 97 3.66 5.93 -6.45
CA PHE A 97 2.99 6.91 -5.60
C PHE A 97 3.54 6.98 -4.18
N SER A 98 3.43 8.17 -3.61
CA SER A 98 3.73 8.47 -2.21
C SER A 98 2.54 9.15 -1.52
N ASP A 99 2.25 8.71 -0.30
CA ASP A 99 1.26 9.33 0.60
C ASP A 99 1.92 9.71 1.93
N LYS A 100 2.02 11.02 2.20
CA LYS A 100 2.51 11.56 3.47
C LYS A 100 1.37 12.21 4.24
N LEU A 101 1.11 11.75 5.46
CA LEU A 101 0.07 12.27 6.34
C LEU A 101 0.68 12.64 7.69
N THR A 102 0.58 13.91 8.06
CA THR A 102 1.10 14.42 9.33
C THR A 102 0.04 15.18 10.12
N ALA A 103 -0.29 14.68 11.31
CA ALA A 103 -1.05 15.40 12.33
C ALA A 103 -0.10 15.76 13.48
N ALA A 104 0.11 17.06 13.74
CA ALA A 104 1.13 17.46 14.71
C ALA A 104 0.77 18.64 15.61
N VAL A 105 1.23 18.58 16.86
CA VAL A 105 1.47 19.77 17.67
C VAL A 105 2.96 20.08 17.61
N GLY A 106 3.31 21.29 17.18
CA GLY A 106 4.70 21.73 16.98
C GLY A 106 5.54 21.76 18.26
N ASN A 107 6.85 21.89 18.08
CA ASN A 107 7.80 21.95 19.19
C ASN A 107 7.53 23.16 20.09
N ASN A 108 7.86 23.02 21.38
CA ASN A 108 7.74 24.06 22.41
C ASN A 108 6.33 24.65 22.57
N THR A 109 5.31 24.05 21.96
CA THR A 109 3.94 24.54 22.00
C THR A 109 3.23 24.12 23.27
N THR A 110 2.49 25.03 23.90
CA THR A 110 1.65 24.74 25.06
C THR A 110 0.18 24.82 24.67
N VAL A 111 -0.59 23.78 24.96
CA VAL A 111 -2.03 23.69 24.71
C VAL A 111 -2.74 23.46 26.04
N ASN A 112 -3.65 24.36 26.39
CA ASN A 112 -4.55 24.20 27.52
C ASN A 112 -5.99 24.05 27.03
N VAL A 113 -6.57 22.86 27.21
CA VAL A 113 -7.96 22.56 26.81
C VAL A 113 -8.93 22.55 28.01
N GLY A 114 -8.52 23.10 29.15
CA GLY A 114 -9.33 23.19 30.37
C GLY A 114 -9.55 21.83 31.03
N THR A 115 -10.54 21.09 30.56
CA THR A 115 -10.83 19.68 30.90
C THR A 115 -11.38 18.92 29.69
N GLY A 116 -11.28 19.48 28.49
CA GLY A 116 -11.71 18.82 27.26
C GLY A 116 -10.68 17.84 26.71
N ALA A 117 -11.03 17.22 25.58
CA ALA A 117 -10.14 16.29 24.90
C ALA A 117 -9.09 17.02 24.05
N ALA A 118 -7.90 16.46 24.00
CA ALA A 118 -6.88 16.79 23.01
C ALA A 118 -6.58 15.55 22.15
N SER A 119 -6.90 15.61 20.86
CA SER A 119 -6.77 14.49 19.94
C SER A 119 -5.93 14.86 18.71
N LEU A 120 -4.94 14.02 18.41
CA LEU A 120 -4.15 14.06 17.19
C LEU A 120 -4.40 12.76 16.42
N SER A 121 -4.70 12.85 15.12
CA SER A 121 -4.99 11.67 14.32
C SER A 121 -4.51 11.79 12.87
N SER A 122 -3.63 10.89 12.47
CA SER A 122 -3.28 10.67 11.06
C SER A 122 -3.91 9.37 10.60
N SER A 123 -4.72 9.42 9.53
CA SER A 123 -5.44 8.26 9.01
C SER A 123 -5.30 8.16 7.50
N ALA A 124 -4.55 7.17 7.03
CA ALA A 124 -4.44 6.81 5.63
C ALA A 124 -5.31 5.57 5.35
N ASP A 125 -6.10 5.63 4.29
CA ASP A 125 -6.86 4.49 3.78
C ASP A 125 -6.89 4.61 2.25
N PHE A 126 -6.27 3.67 1.54
CA PHE A 126 -6.21 3.72 0.09
C PHE A 126 -6.27 2.34 -0.58
N VAL A 127 -6.71 2.36 -1.83
CA VAL A 127 -6.60 1.23 -2.75
C VAL A 127 -5.77 1.63 -3.97
N ALA A 128 -4.84 0.78 -4.35
CA ALA A 128 -4.04 0.91 -5.57
C ALA A 128 -4.31 -0.29 -6.49
N LYS A 129 -4.73 -0.04 -7.73
CA LYS A 129 -5.04 -1.09 -8.71
C LYS A 129 -4.25 -0.85 -9.99
N ALA A 130 -3.43 -1.82 -10.38
CA ALA A 130 -2.66 -1.77 -11.61
C ALA A 130 -2.96 -2.96 -12.50
N LEU A 131 -3.23 -2.71 -13.78
CA LEU A 131 -3.52 -3.73 -14.77
C LEU A 131 -2.65 -3.56 -16.02
N SER A 132 -2.06 -4.66 -16.50
CA SER A 132 -1.52 -4.75 -17.85
C SER A 132 -1.97 -6.02 -18.57
N GLY A 133 -2.25 -5.92 -19.87
CA GLY A 133 -2.83 -7.02 -20.67
C GLY A 133 -2.30 -7.07 -22.10
N ALA A 134 -1.79 -8.24 -22.51
CA ALA A 134 -1.15 -8.44 -23.80
C ALA A 134 -1.74 -9.58 -24.63
N LEU A 135 -2.48 -9.25 -25.69
CA LEU A 135 -3.06 -10.24 -26.62
C LEU A 135 -2.34 -10.23 -27.98
N SER A 136 -1.87 -11.40 -28.43
CA SER A 136 -1.27 -11.52 -29.76
C SER A 136 -1.77 -12.74 -30.53
N ALA A 137 -2.05 -12.58 -31.83
CA ALA A 137 -2.57 -13.64 -32.67
C ALA A 137 -1.94 -13.65 -34.08
N SER A 138 -1.43 -14.79 -34.52
CA SER A 138 -0.88 -14.98 -35.87
C SER A 138 -1.46 -16.19 -36.58
N THR A 139 -1.84 -16.05 -37.85
CA THR A 139 -2.37 -17.16 -38.64
C THR A 139 -1.32 -17.94 -39.44
N SER A 140 -0.13 -17.40 -39.70
CA SER A 140 0.88 -18.09 -40.54
C SER A 140 2.27 -18.23 -39.91
N SER A 141 2.53 -17.62 -38.76
CA SER A 141 3.87 -17.63 -38.17
C SER A 141 3.80 -17.62 -36.64
N ALA A 142 4.46 -16.66 -35.98
CA ALA A 142 4.56 -16.57 -34.53
C ALA A 142 3.73 -15.42 -33.94
N ALA A 143 3.33 -15.59 -32.69
CA ALA A 143 2.65 -14.60 -31.88
C ALA A 143 3.42 -14.44 -30.56
N VAL A 144 3.78 -13.20 -30.22
CA VAL A 144 4.51 -12.86 -28.99
C VAL A 144 3.75 -11.80 -28.21
N GLY A 145 3.45 -12.11 -26.96
CA GLY A 145 2.81 -11.21 -26.01
C GLY A 145 3.71 -11.00 -24.80
N VAL A 146 3.89 -9.74 -24.41
CA VAL A 146 4.64 -9.39 -23.20
C VAL A 146 3.83 -8.42 -22.39
N SER A 147 3.64 -8.71 -21.10
CA SER A 147 2.96 -7.81 -20.18
C SER A 147 3.80 -7.59 -18.93
N ALA A 148 3.81 -6.37 -18.40
CA ALA A 148 4.32 -6.14 -17.07
C ALA A 148 3.56 -5.07 -16.30
N THR A 149 3.37 -5.33 -15.02
CA THR A 149 2.82 -4.37 -14.07
C THR A 149 3.88 -4.09 -13.00
N VAL A 150 4.16 -2.81 -12.77
CA VAL A 150 5.13 -2.34 -11.76
C VAL A 150 4.43 -1.34 -10.84
N ILE A 151 4.44 -1.62 -9.54
CA ILE A 151 3.94 -0.72 -8.50
C ILE A 151 5.10 -0.39 -7.55
N VAL A 152 5.31 0.90 -7.32
CA VAL A 152 6.21 1.42 -6.28
C VAL A 152 5.39 2.33 -5.37
N SER A 153 5.28 1.98 -4.10
CA SER A 153 4.45 2.69 -3.11
C SER A 153 5.30 3.10 -1.92
N GLU A 154 5.16 4.35 -1.49
CA GLU A 154 5.72 4.86 -0.24
C GLU A 154 4.61 5.48 0.64
N GLY A 155 4.55 5.11 1.91
CA GLY A 155 3.58 5.61 2.88
C GLY A 155 4.27 6.13 4.14
N GLU A 156 3.90 7.34 4.57
CA GLU A 156 4.33 7.91 5.84
C GLU A 156 3.10 8.49 6.56
N THR A 157 2.62 7.82 7.60
CA THR A 157 1.47 8.25 8.40
C THR A 157 1.93 8.54 9.83
N VAL A 158 2.12 9.80 10.17
CA VAL A 158 2.73 10.23 11.42
C VAL A 158 1.78 11.12 12.22
N SER A 159 1.53 10.77 13.47
CA SER A 159 0.80 11.60 14.43
C SER A 159 1.72 11.94 15.60
N ARG A 160 2.01 13.23 15.81
CA ARG A 160 3.16 13.66 16.62
C ARG A 160 2.84 14.78 17.59
N LEU A 161 3.14 14.55 18.87
CA LEU A 161 3.35 15.62 19.84
C LEU A 161 4.83 16.02 19.85
N GLY A 162 5.13 17.23 19.40
CA GLY A 162 6.48 17.75 19.17
C GLY A 162 7.35 17.85 20.42
N GLN A 163 8.64 18.11 20.21
CA GLN A 163 9.62 18.20 21.30
C GLN A 163 9.23 19.32 22.26
N ASN A 164 9.32 19.06 23.57
CA ASN A 164 8.94 20.00 24.63
C ASN A 164 7.50 20.54 24.56
N ALA A 165 6.64 19.99 23.69
CA ALA A 165 5.24 20.38 23.61
C ALA A 165 4.50 19.94 24.89
N ARG A 166 3.55 20.75 25.34
CA ARG A 166 2.83 20.54 26.60
C ARG A 166 1.33 20.56 26.37
N ILE A 167 0.66 19.46 26.66
CA ILE A 167 -0.80 19.41 26.81
C ILE A 167 -1.09 19.52 28.31
N THR A 168 -1.76 20.58 28.73
CA THR A 168 -2.05 20.87 30.14
C THR A 168 -3.54 20.78 30.44
N SER A 169 -3.86 20.19 31.59
CA SER A 169 -5.20 20.08 32.16
C SER A 169 -6.23 19.31 31.32
N ALA A 170 -5.84 18.58 30.28
CA ALA A 170 -6.81 17.89 29.42
C ALA A 170 -7.65 16.85 30.17
N GLY A 171 -8.91 16.64 29.77
CA GLY A 171 -9.74 15.55 30.30
C GLY A 171 -9.42 14.20 29.68
N SER A 172 -8.76 14.17 28.53
CA SER A 172 -8.18 12.98 27.89
C SER A 172 -7.19 13.39 26.81
N PHE A 173 -6.29 12.46 26.45
CA PHE A 173 -5.37 12.65 25.33
C PHE A 173 -5.36 11.41 24.43
N SER A 174 -5.50 11.62 23.13
CA SER A 174 -5.27 10.59 22.12
C SER A 174 -4.31 11.09 21.06
N ASN A 175 -3.38 10.23 20.67
CA ASN A 175 -2.49 10.45 19.55
C ASN A 175 -2.40 9.16 18.74
N THR A 176 -3.00 9.17 17.54
CA THR A 176 -3.22 7.95 16.75
C THR A 176 -2.70 8.10 15.33
N ALA A 177 -1.97 7.11 14.85
CA ALA A 177 -1.61 6.96 13.45
C ALA A 177 -2.18 5.63 12.94
N SER A 178 -2.92 5.66 11.84
CA SER A 178 -3.51 4.46 11.23
C SER A 178 -3.30 4.47 9.73
N ALA A 179 -2.76 3.40 9.16
CA ALA A 179 -2.71 3.20 7.72
C ALA A 179 -3.42 1.89 7.33
N LYS A 180 -4.25 1.97 6.29
CA LYS A 180 -4.86 0.83 5.61
C LYS A 180 -4.50 0.90 4.13
N GLN A 181 -3.84 -0.13 3.62
CA GLN A 181 -3.31 -0.16 2.27
C GLN A 181 -3.75 -1.46 1.59
N ASP A 182 -4.44 -1.35 0.45
CA ASP A 182 -4.81 -2.49 -0.40
C ASP A 182 -4.18 -2.28 -1.79
N ILE A 183 -3.15 -3.06 -2.11
CA ILE A 183 -2.41 -2.96 -3.37
C ILE A 183 -2.68 -4.19 -4.22
N ARG A 184 -3.21 -3.98 -5.44
CA ARG A 184 -3.54 -5.07 -6.36
C ARG A 184 -2.87 -4.87 -7.71
N SER A 185 -2.08 -5.86 -8.11
CA SER A 185 -1.41 -5.94 -9.40
C SER A 185 -1.95 -7.10 -10.22
N TYR A 186 -2.35 -6.80 -11.45
CA TYR A 186 -2.77 -7.78 -12.44
C TYR A 186 -1.93 -7.59 -13.70
N ALA A 187 -1.23 -8.63 -14.13
CA ALA A 187 -0.49 -8.64 -15.37
C ALA A 187 -0.82 -9.94 -16.11
N ALA A 188 -1.16 -9.85 -17.38
CA ALA A 188 -1.49 -11.04 -18.16
C ALA A 188 -1.16 -10.92 -19.64
N SER A 189 -0.84 -12.07 -20.24
CA SER A 189 -0.59 -12.17 -21.67
C SER A 189 -1.07 -13.50 -22.24
N ALA A 190 -1.74 -13.44 -23.38
CA ALA A 190 -2.12 -14.61 -24.16
C ALA A 190 -1.67 -14.46 -25.62
N SER A 191 -1.00 -15.48 -26.14
CA SER A 191 -0.44 -15.47 -27.49
C SER A 191 -0.79 -16.77 -28.21
N ALA A 192 -1.43 -16.66 -29.37
CA ALA A 192 -1.87 -17.79 -30.18
C ALA A 192 -1.35 -17.72 -31.61
N ALA A 193 -0.72 -18.78 -32.10
CA ALA A 193 -0.09 -18.79 -33.42
C ALA A 193 -0.14 -20.16 -34.11
N SER A 194 -0.06 -20.16 -35.45
CA SER A 194 0.03 -21.43 -36.20
C SER A 194 1.38 -22.13 -36.05
N SER A 195 2.48 -21.40 -35.80
CA SER A 195 3.79 -22.00 -35.50
C SER A 195 4.12 -21.89 -34.01
N ALA A 196 4.39 -20.69 -33.50
CA ALA A 196 4.88 -20.50 -32.14
C ALA A 196 4.13 -19.40 -31.40
N GLY A 197 3.51 -19.73 -30.26
CA GLY A 197 2.88 -18.77 -29.35
C GLY A 197 3.72 -18.60 -28.10
N VAL A 198 4.16 -17.38 -27.81
CA VAL A 198 5.06 -17.08 -26.68
C VAL A 198 4.47 -15.94 -25.86
N SER A 199 4.29 -16.16 -24.57
CA SER A 199 3.82 -15.15 -23.63
C SER A 199 4.76 -15.04 -22.44
N GLY A 200 5.18 -13.82 -22.11
CA GLY A 200 6.01 -13.51 -20.96
C GLY A 200 5.39 -12.42 -20.09
N VAL A 201 5.26 -12.66 -18.80
CA VAL A 201 4.59 -11.73 -17.88
C VAL A 201 5.40 -11.48 -16.62
N ALA A 202 5.49 -10.22 -16.20
CA ALA A 202 6.13 -9.84 -14.95
C ALA A 202 5.23 -8.94 -14.09
N GLY A 203 5.05 -9.27 -12.82
CA GLY A 203 4.44 -8.41 -11.80
C GLY A 203 5.49 -8.01 -10.76
N VAL A 204 5.64 -6.72 -10.49
CA VAL A 204 6.56 -6.23 -9.46
C VAL A 204 5.84 -5.24 -8.55
N ILE A 205 5.88 -5.47 -7.25
CA ILE A 205 5.41 -4.52 -6.24
C ILE A 205 6.54 -4.28 -5.24
N THR A 206 6.87 -3.02 -5.02
CA THR A 206 7.72 -2.58 -3.91
C THR A 206 6.91 -1.60 -3.07
N SER A 207 6.71 -1.91 -1.79
CA SER A 207 5.96 -1.05 -0.87
C SER A 207 6.77 -0.78 0.37
N GLU A 208 6.88 0.49 0.75
CA GLU A 208 7.43 0.92 2.02
C GLU A 208 6.34 1.69 2.77
N ASN A 209 6.08 1.35 4.04
CA ASN A 209 5.10 2.06 4.85
C ASN A 209 5.59 2.28 6.28
N THR A 210 5.41 3.49 6.78
CA THR A 210 5.77 3.91 8.13
C THR A 210 4.56 4.52 8.81
N VAL A 211 4.12 3.94 9.92
CA VAL A 211 2.97 4.40 10.72
C VAL A 211 3.44 4.69 12.14
N GLU A 212 3.42 5.96 12.55
CA GLU A 212 3.99 6.37 13.82
C GLU A 212 3.11 7.28 14.66
N ALA A 213 2.81 6.86 15.87
CA ALA A 213 2.20 7.70 16.91
C ALA A 213 3.26 8.06 17.95
N LEU A 214 3.73 9.31 17.93
CA LEU A 214 4.92 9.71 18.68
C LEU A 214 4.63 10.83 19.69
N MET A 215 5.11 10.65 20.91
CA MET A 215 5.37 11.74 21.85
C MET A 215 6.87 11.98 21.90
N GLN A 216 7.35 13.10 21.38
CA GLN A 216 8.77 13.36 21.25
C GLN A 216 9.45 13.66 22.60
N ARG A 217 10.79 13.71 22.59
CA ARG A 217 11.59 14.10 23.77
C ARG A 217 11.07 15.39 24.40
N GLY A 218 10.95 15.38 25.74
CA GLY A 218 10.50 16.54 26.50
C GLY A 218 9.00 16.85 26.39
N ALA A 219 8.25 16.16 25.53
CA ALA A 219 6.81 16.33 25.42
C ALA A 219 6.13 15.91 26.73
N ARG A 220 5.13 16.68 27.16
CA ARG A 220 4.40 16.41 28.40
C ARG A 220 2.90 16.46 28.19
N VAL A 221 2.20 15.46 28.72
CA VAL A 221 0.74 15.41 28.76
C VAL A 221 0.31 15.34 30.22
N THR A 222 -0.52 16.27 30.65
CA THR A 222 -1.11 16.28 32.00
C THR A 222 -2.62 16.20 31.89
N ILE A 223 -3.19 15.16 32.50
CA ILE A 223 -4.62 14.89 32.51
C ILE A 223 -5.25 15.30 33.84
N SER A 224 -6.40 15.97 33.77
CA SER A 224 -7.25 16.31 34.92
C SER A 224 -8.21 15.15 35.23
N GLY A 225 -8.29 14.74 36.50
CA GLY A 225 -9.20 13.68 36.92
C GLY A 225 -8.82 12.29 36.38
N ALA A 226 -9.82 11.43 36.14
CA ALA A 226 -9.65 10.02 35.77
C ALA A 226 -9.56 9.78 34.24
N GLY A 227 -9.23 10.81 33.47
CA GLY A 227 -9.11 10.73 32.02
C GLY A 227 -8.06 9.74 31.52
N ALA A 228 -8.28 9.18 30.34
CA ALA A 228 -7.37 8.22 29.70
C ALA A 228 -6.34 8.91 28.79
N VAL A 229 -5.21 8.24 28.62
CA VAL A 229 -4.18 8.58 27.63
C VAL A 229 -3.98 7.40 26.69
N SER A 230 -3.99 7.67 25.38
CA SER A 230 -3.76 6.66 24.35
C SER A 230 -2.76 7.14 23.30
N LEU A 231 -1.79 6.29 23.02
CA LEU A 231 -0.87 6.42 21.90
C LEU A 231 -0.99 5.15 21.06
N GLY A 232 -1.45 5.27 19.82
CA GLY A 232 -1.83 4.12 19.01
C GLY A 232 -1.30 4.20 17.59
N ALA A 233 -0.53 3.20 17.16
CA ALA A 233 -0.13 3.02 15.77
C ALA A 233 -0.76 1.73 15.22
N THR A 234 -1.49 1.81 14.11
CA THR A 234 -2.13 0.65 13.48
C THR A 234 -1.79 0.61 12.00
N ASN A 235 -1.25 -0.51 11.54
CA ASN A 235 -1.00 -0.76 10.12
C ASN A 235 -1.79 -1.99 9.66
N ASP A 236 -2.51 -1.85 8.56
CA ASP A 236 -3.28 -2.92 7.91
C ASP A 236 -2.86 -2.92 6.44
N PHE A 237 -2.18 -3.98 6.00
CA PHE A 237 -1.60 -4.05 4.67
C PHE A 237 -2.05 -5.33 3.96
N ASP A 238 -2.75 -5.15 2.85
CA ASP A 238 -3.18 -6.21 1.95
C ASP A 238 -2.50 -6.05 0.60
N VAL A 239 -1.95 -7.14 0.06
CA VAL A 239 -1.42 -7.14 -1.30
C VAL A 239 -1.87 -8.35 -2.11
N PHE A 240 -2.25 -8.11 -3.35
CA PHE A 240 -2.55 -9.15 -4.33
C PHE A 240 -1.69 -8.93 -5.58
N ALA A 241 -1.00 -9.96 -6.06
CA ALA A 241 -0.31 -9.90 -7.34
C ALA A 241 -0.52 -11.15 -8.19
N LEU A 242 -0.90 -10.93 -9.45
CA LEU A 242 -1.03 -11.95 -10.47
C LEU A 242 -0.15 -11.62 -11.67
N ALA A 243 0.66 -12.58 -12.10
CA ALA A 243 1.27 -12.63 -13.43
C ALA A 243 0.80 -13.90 -14.14
N ALA A 244 0.23 -13.76 -15.35
CA ALA A 244 -0.40 -14.85 -16.08
C ALA A 244 0.03 -14.89 -17.56
N GLY A 245 0.94 -15.80 -17.92
CA GLY A 245 1.45 -15.93 -19.29
C GLY A 245 0.97 -17.22 -19.97
N VAL A 246 0.21 -17.11 -21.07
CA VAL A 246 -0.30 -18.26 -21.83
C VAL A 246 0.18 -18.24 -23.28
N GLY A 247 0.96 -19.23 -23.70
CA GLY A 247 1.45 -19.36 -25.08
C GLY A 247 0.93 -20.61 -25.79
N VAL A 248 0.27 -20.43 -26.93
CA VAL A 248 -0.30 -21.52 -27.73
C VAL A 248 0.24 -21.44 -29.16
N GLY A 249 0.91 -22.49 -29.62
CA GLY A 249 1.41 -22.58 -30.98
C GLY A 249 1.18 -23.95 -31.61
N GLY A 250 0.96 -24.01 -32.93
CA GLY A 250 0.80 -25.29 -33.62
C GLY A 250 2.03 -26.20 -33.48
N THR A 251 3.23 -25.62 -33.43
CA THR A 251 4.49 -26.33 -33.13
C THR A 251 4.88 -26.19 -31.66
N ALA A 252 4.98 -24.95 -31.16
CA ALA A 252 5.48 -24.68 -29.81
C ALA A 252 4.62 -23.64 -29.08
N GLY A 253 4.25 -23.95 -27.83
CA GLY A 253 3.66 -22.99 -26.90
C GLY A 253 4.60 -22.70 -25.76
N ILE A 254 4.78 -21.43 -25.41
CA ILE A 254 5.63 -21.01 -24.28
C ILE A 254 4.88 -19.99 -23.44
N GLY A 255 4.65 -20.31 -22.18
CA GLY A 255 4.13 -19.38 -21.17
C GLY A 255 5.18 -19.18 -20.08
N ALA A 256 5.46 -17.92 -19.74
CA ALA A 256 6.32 -17.57 -18.63
C ALA A 256 5.67 -16.47 -17.79
N ALA A 257 5.73 -16.63 -16.47
CA ALA A 257 5.23 -15.64 -15.52
C ALA A 257 6.17 -15.51 -14.31
N ALA A 258 6.39 -14.29 -13.86
CA ALA A 258 7.10 -14.03 -12.62
C ALA A 258 6.42 -12.92 -11.81
N THR A 259 6.33 -13.11 -10.49
CA THR A 259 5.86 -12.09 -9.55
C THR A 259 6.91 -11.85 -8.49
N VAL A 260 7.17 -10.57 -8.18
CA VAL A 260 8.08 -10.16 -7.10
C VAL A 260 7.36 -9.13 -6.24
N VAL A 261 7.23 -9.41 -4.95
CA VAL A 261 6.67 -8.47 -3.99
C VAL A 261 7.62 -8.30 -2.82
N VAL A 262 7.97 -7.04 -2.57
CA VAL A 262 8.84 -6.62 -1.46
C VAL A 262 8.10 -5.59 -0.65
N VAL A 263 7.93 -5.86 0.64
CA VAL A 263 7.22 -4.99 1.57
C VAL A 263 8.10 -4.70 2.77
N ASN A 264 8.27 -3.41 3.08
CA ASN A 264 8.95 -2.92 4.27
C ASN A 264 7.99 -2.09 5.10
N ASN A 265 7.58 -2.59 6.26
CA ASN A 265 6.61 -1.90 7.12
C ASN A 265 7.19 -1.60 8.50
N THR A 266 6.97 -0.39 8.99
CA THR A 266 7.28 0.03 10.35
C THR A 266 6.03 0.57 11.02
N THR A 267 5.63 0.00 12.14
CA THR A 267 4.48 0.45 12.94
C THR A 267 4.93 0.74 14.36
N ARG A 268 4.88 2.00 14.79
CA ARG A 268 5.48 2.42 16.05
C ARG A 268 4.61 3.37 16.86
N ALA A 269 4.34 3.00 18.11
CA ALA A 269 3.80 3.92 19.12
C ALA A 269 4.87 4.15 20.19
N ALA A 270 5.37 5.38 20.34
CA ALA A 270 6.53 5.62 21.19
C ALA A 270 6.48 6.93 21.99
N LEU A 271 6.88 6.83 23.26
CA LEU A 271 7.40 7.97 24.03
C LEU A 271 8.90 8.07 23.76
N GLY A 272 9.35 9.22 23.30
CA GLY A 272 10.74 9.44 22.89
C GLY A 272 11.70 9.53 24.07
N ASP A 273 12.94 9.09 23.81
CA ASP A 273 14.02 9.08 24.79
C ASP A 273 14.39 10.47 25.30
N GLY A 274 14.52 10.57 26.62
CA GLY A 274 15.25 11.64 27.29
C GLY A 274 16.75 11.35 27.35
N THR A 275 17.52 12.35 27.76
CA THR A 275 18.92 12.16 28.16
C THR A 275 19.12 12.42 29.65
N SER A 276 18.06 12.88 30.33
CA SER A 276 17.99 13.18 31.75
C SER A 276 16.52 13.29 32.18
N THR A 277 16.28 13.41 33.48
CA THR A 277 14.95 13.69 34.02
C THR A 277 14.39 15.05 33.61
N ALA A 278 15.22 16.01 33.16
CA ALA A 278 14.79 17.35 32.77
C ALA A 278 14.10 17.38 31.40
N ASN A 279 14.52 16.51 30.48
CA ASN A 279 14.05 16.46 29.08
C ASN A 279 13.34 15.15 28.72
N ARG A 280 12.88 14.39 29.72
CA ARG A 280 12.06 13.20 29.51
C ARG A 280 10.72 13.53 28.85
N ALA A 281 10.20 12.59 28.06
CA ALA A 281 8.76 12.55 27.77
C ALA A 281 8.00 12.17 29.06
N GLU A 282 6.87 12.82 29.33
CA GLU A 282 6.09 12.56 30.55
C GLU A 282 4.59 12.52 30.28
N ILE A 283 3.94 11.45 30.72
CA ILE A 283 2.49 11.36 30.87
C ILE A 283 2.20 11.45 32.37
N ASN A 284 1.31 12.36 32.76
CA ASN A 284 0.81 12.49 34.12
C ASN A 284 -0.71 12.34 34.09
N ALA A 285 -1.19 11.15 34.40
CA ALA A 285 -2.61 10.81 34.41
C ALA A 285 -2.92 9.89 35.60
N SER A 286 -4.12 10.04 36.19
CA SER A 286 -4.61 9.09 37.19
C SER A 286 -5.46 7.95 36.59
N GLY A 287 -5.92 8.14 35.35
CA GLY A 287 -6.63 7.13 34.57
C GLY A 287 -5.68 6.22 33.77
N PRO A 288 -6.23 5.34 32.92
CA PRO A 288 -5.43 4.37 32.17
C PRO A 288 -4.55 5.04 31.11
N ILE A 289 -3.34 4.51 30.96
CA ILE A 289 -2.37 4.88 29.92
C ILE A 289 -2.19 3.66 29.01
N SER A 290 -2.35 3.84 27.71
CA SER A 290 -2.16 2.80 26.70
C SER A 290 -1.20 3.27 25.61
N ILE A 291 -0.22 2.44 25.29
CA ILE A 291 0.72 2.63 24.19
C ILE A 291 0.69 1.34 23.39
N THR A 292 0.19 1.40 22.17
CA THR A 292 -0.15 0.22 21.39
C THR A 292 0.34 0.37 19.95
N ALA A 293 1.03 -0.65 19.45
CA ALA A 293 1.34 -0.80 18.04
C ALA A 293 0.77 -2.14 17.55
N VAL A 294 -0.01 -2.12 16.48
CA VAL A 294 -0.60 -3.32 15.86
C VAL A 294 -0.36 -3.27 14.36
N ALA A 295 0.20 -4.35 13.81
CA ALA A 295 0.33 -4.53 12.37
C ALA A 295 -0.34 -5.84 11.95
N THR A 296 -1.13 -5.78 10.89
CA THR A 296 -1.69 -6.93 10.17
C THR A 296 -1.22 -6.84 8.73
N GLU A 297 -0.70 -7.95 8.21
CA GLU A 297 -0.21 -8.02 6.83
C GLU A 297 -0.66 -9.32 6.19
N ASP A 298 -1.31 -9.21 5.04
CA ASP A 298 -1.76 -10.33 4.23
C ASP A 298 -1.28 -10.14 2.79
N GLY A 299 -1.06 -11.23 2.09
CA GLY A 299 -1.09 -11.12 0.65
C GLY A 299 -0.90 -12.41 -0.13
N ASP A 300 -1.42 -12.32 -1.34
CA ASP A 300 -1.56 -13.42 -2.28
C ASP A 300 -0.71 -13.18 -3.52
N LEU A 301 0.06 -14.19 -3.90
CA LEU A 301 0.97 -14.12 -5.03
C LEU A 301 0.81 -15.29 -5.99
N PHE A 302 0.49 -14.97 -7.24
CA PHE A 302 0.26 -15.97 -8.28
C PHE A 302 1.13 -15.71 -9.52
N SER A 303 1.91 -16.73 -9.90
CA SER A 303 2.67 -16.76 -11.15
C SER A 303 2.21 -17.95 -11.98
N VAL A 304 1.32 -17.70 -12.94
CA VAL A 304 0.66 -18.73 -13.74
C VAL A 304 1.23 -18.77 -15.14
N ALA A 305 1.67 -19.94 -15.57
CA ALA A 305 2.24 -20.17 -16.88
C ALA A 305 1.51 -21.31 -17.61
N GLY A 306 0.77 -20.97 -18.66
CA GLY A 306 0.07 -21.92 -19.52
C GLY A 306 0.80 -22.09 -20.85
N ALA A 307 0.89 -23.32 -21.36
CA ALA A 307 1.53 -23.58 -22.63
C ALA A 307 0.92 -24.78 -23.36
N ALA A 308 0.74 -24.65 -24.67
CA ALA A 308 0.31 -25.74 -25.54
C ALA A 308 0.99 -25.69 -26.90
N GLY A 309 1.54 -26.82 -27.36
CA GLY A 309 1.99 -26.97 -28.73
C GLY A 309 2.15 -28.41 -29.18
N GLY A 310 2.04 -28.63 -30.50
CA GLY A 310 2.03 -29.99 -31.08
C GLY A 310 3.36 -30.72 -30.95
N THR A 311 4.47 -30.00 -30.78
CA THR A 311 5.79 -30.57 -30.50
C THR A 311 6.21 -30.31 -29.06
N ALA A 312 6.05 -29.09 -28.56
CA ALA A 312 6.43 -28.73 -27.20
C ALA A 312 5.50 -27.69 -26.58
N GLY A 313 5.21 -27.85 -25.28
CA GLY A 313 4.63 -26.83 -24.43
C GLY A 313 5.55 -26.59 -23.23
N VAL A 314 5.99 -25.35 -23.02
CA VAL A 314 6.86 -24.99 -21.89
C VAL A 314 6.19 -23.91 -21.05
N GLY A 315 5.86 -24.25 -19.81
CA GLY A 315 5.36 -23.31 -18.80
C GLY A 315 6.39 -23.12 -17.69
N ALA A 316 6.70 -21.87 -17.33
CA ALA A 316 7.54 -21.57 -16.17
C ALA A 316 6.96 -20.40 -15.36
N GLY A 317 6.73 -20.63 -14.07
CA GLY A 317 6.22 -19.64 -13.11
C GLY A 317 7.21 -19.47 -11.94
N ALA A 318 7.44 -18.23 -11.50
CA ALA A 318 8.26 -17.96 -10.31
C ALA A 318 7.69 -16.81 -9.47
N GLY A 319 7.36 -17.08 -8.20
CA GLY A 319 6.95 -16.07 -7.23
C GLY A 319 8.04 -15.81 -6.19
N ILE A 320 8.34 -14.54 -5.92
CA ILE A 320 9.23 -14.11 -4.84
C ILE A 320 8.42 -13.17 -3.95
N TYR A 321 8.39 -13.48 -2.65
CA TYR A 321 7.68 -12.67 -1.67
C TYR A 321 8.58 -12.40 -0.46
N VAL A 322 8.80 -11.12 -0.15
CA VAL A 322 9.66 -10.67 0.95
C VAL A 322 8.89 -9.67 1.81
N PHE A 323 8.67 -10.03 3.08
CA PHE A 323 8.14 -9.15 4.11
C PHE A 323 9.20 -8.83 5.15
N ASN A 324 9.43 -7.55 5.38
CA ASN A 324 10.28 -7.04 6.43
C ASN A 324 9.49 -6.04 7.28
N THR A 325 9.20 -6.43 8.51
CA THR A 325 8.21 -5.74 9.34
C THR A 325 8.76 -5.48 10.73
N THR A 326 8.44 -4.31 11.27
CA THR A 326 8.81 -3.92 12.64
C THR A 326 7.60 -3.30 13.31
N THR A 327 7.18 -3.87 14.44
CA THR A 327 6.02 -3.41 15.21
C THR A 327 6.41 -3.19 16.66
N GLU A 328 6.39 -1.94 17.12
CA GLU A 328 6.96 -1.55 18.40
C GLU A 328 6.06 -0.60 19.19
N ALA A 329 5.78 -0.97 20.44
CA ALA A 329 5.24 -0.07 21.45
C ALA A 329 6.34 0.23 22.48
N LEU A 330 6.81 1.47 22.55
CA LEU A 330 8.01 1.85 23.31
C LEU A 330 7.74 2.94 24.35
N ILE A 331 8.34 2.76 25.51
CA ILE A 331 8.56 3.81 26.51
C ILE A 331 10.06 4.08 26.53
N GLY A 332 10.46 5.24 26.01
CA GLY A 332 11.87 5.60 25.87
C GLY A 332 12.59 5.84 27.20
N ASP A 333 13.91 5.93 27.12
CA ASP A 333 14.77 6.17 28.28
C ASP A 333 14.39 7.45 29.01
N TYR A 334 14.48 7.42 30.35
CA TYR A 334 14.06 8.49 31.26
C TYR A 334 12.59 8.88 31.21
N ALA A 335 11.78 8.33 30.30
CA ALA A 335 10.36 8.64 30.20
C ALA A 335 9.64 8.29 31.50
N LYS A 336 8.55 9.01 31.76
CA LYS A 336 7.72 8.81 32.93
C LYS A 336 6.26 8.69 32.53
N VAL A 337 5.58 7.69 33.06
CA VAL A 337 4.14 7.47 32.96
C VAL A 337 3.52 7.44 34.35
#